data_AF-A0A8H2W1C6-F1
#
_entry.id   AF-A0A8H2W1C6-F1
#
_cell.length_a   1.000
_cell.length_b   1.000
_cell.length_c   1.000
_cell.angle_alpha   90.00
_cell.angle_beta   90.00
_cell.angle_gamma   90.00
#
_symmetry.space_group_name_H-M   'P 1'
#
loop_
_entity.id
_entity.type
_entity.pdbx_description
1 polymer ?
#
loop_
_entity_poly.entity_id
_entity_poly.type
_entity_poly.pdbx_seq_one_letter_code
_entity_poly.pdbx_strand_id
1 'polypeptide(L)'
;MGRKARATKSSIKADKPALPQTIFSLPLKEYNIPLVKHILSIFYQQSTFKKRKSQTSLLHKLAQVEQTLPKHQQEAVTQLLHHDMPITRAAIEAGPQKEDADGKLVRISKGKKLECEICLKVLPSKAFPQSVAANKCDHTTHICKRCLRQAITKSVEINPWDKIPCPFSTCRNMLEPEIVGKYIQDKLLKKYKPPQCPQPYES
;
A
#
# COMPACT_ATOMS: atom_id res chain seq x y z
N MET A 1 1.90 -59.74 -33.41
CA MET A 1 1.17 -58.46 -33.36
C MET A 1 0.83 -58.20 -31.88
N GLY A 2 1.65 -57.53 -31.08
CA GLY A 2 1.93 -56.09 -31.13
C GLY A 2 1.15 -55.34 -30.04
N ARG A 3 1.29 -55.72 -28.75
CA ARG A 3 0.71 -55.00 -27.61
C ARG A 3 1.57 -53.76 -27.32
N LYS A 4 1.04 -52.55 -27.55
CA LYS A 4 1.61 -51.31 -27.00
C LYS A 4 0.61 -50.69 -26.04
N ALA A 5 0.76 -51.03 -24.76
CA ALA A 5 0.13 -50.30 -23.67
C ALA A 5 0.80 -48.93 -23.56
N ARG A 6 0.02 -47.87 -23.76
CA ARG A 6 0.47 -46.48 -23.65
C ARG A 6 0.55 -46.12 -22.17
N ALA A 7 1.77 -46.05 -21.63
CA ALA A 7 2.04 -45.49 -20.31
C ALA A 7 1.60 -44.03 -20.28
N THR A 8 0.54 -43.74 -19.52
CA THR A 8 0.16 -42.38 -19.14
C THR A 8 1.18 -41.88 -18.11
N LYS A 9 2.07 -40.98 -18.56
CA LYS A 9 2.90 -40.16 -17.67
C LYS A 9 1.98 -39.28 -16.83
N SER A 10 1.67 -39.74 -15.62
CA SER A 10 1.04 -38.93 -14.59
C SER A 10 2.01 -37.80 -14.23
N SER A 11 1.68 -36.58 -14.66
CA SER A 11 2.44 -35.40 -14.27
C SER A 11 2.18 -35.12 -12.80
N ILE A 12 3.20 -35.31 -11.98
CA ILE A 12 3.26 -34.90 -10.59
C ILE A 12 2.97 -33.40 -10.55
N LYS A 13 1.75 -33.02 -10.12
CA LYS A 13 1.42 -31.64 -9.81
C LYS A 13 2.21 -31.29 -8.55
N ALA A 14 3.20 -30.42 -8.69
CA ALA A 14 3.88 -29.81 -7.57
C ALA A 14 2.83 -29.23 -6.62
N ASP A 15 2.82 -29.76 -5.40
CA ASP A 15 1.95 -29.34 -4.31
C ASP A 15 2.12 -27.83 -4.13
N LYS A 16 1.04 -27.07 -4.32
CA LYS A 16 1.08 -25.64 -3.98
C LYS A 16 1.15 -25.58 -2.46
N PRO A 17 2.20 -25.02 -1.85
CA PRO A 17 2.29 -24.96 -0.41
C PRO A 17 1.05 -24.24 0.13
N ALA A 18 0.36 -24.85 1.11
CA ALA A 18 -0.79 -24.24 1.75
C ALA A 18 -0.41 -22.86 2.29
N LEU A 19 -1.31 -21.87 2.10
CA LEU A 19 -1.06 -20.51 2.55
C LEU A 19 -1.07 -20.48 4.10
N PRO A 20 -0.06 -19.90 4.76
CA PRO A 20 -0.02 -19.86 6.22
C PRO A 20 -1.18 -19.02 6.79
N GLN A 21 -1.66 -19.34 7.99
CA GLN A 21 -2.79 -18.63 8.61
C GLN A 21 -2.45 -17.18 9.00
N THR A 22 -1.16 -16.91 9.23
CA THR A 22 -0.60 -15.59 9.53
C THR A 22 0.66 -15.35 8.70
N ILE A 23 0.93 -14.08 8.39
CA ILE A 23 2.16 -13.60 7.75
C ILE A 23 2.59 -12.35 8.53
N PHE A 24 3.85 -12.26 8.94
CA PHE A 24 4.37 -11.21 9.85
C PHE A 24 3.53 -11.05 11.12
N SER A 25 3.02 -12.15 11.67
CA SER A 25 2.11 -12.18 12.83
C SER A 25 0.74 -11.52 12.63
N LEU A 26 0.41 -11.04 11.43
CA LEU A 26 -0.93 -10.58 11.09
C LEU A 26 -1.76 -11.68 10.39
N PRO A 27 -3.07 -11.76 10.65
CA PRO A 27 -3.92 -12.71 9.96
C PRO A 27 -4.18 -12.26 8.51
N LEU A 28 -4.35 -13.23 7.60
CA LEU A 28 -4.50 -12.99 6.16
C LEU A 28 -5.63 -11.98 5.78
N LYS A 29 -6.64 -11.82 6.64
CA LYS A 29 -7.76 -10.90 6.46
C LYS A 29 -7.39 -9.41 6.52
N GLU A 30 -6.31 -9.07 7.21
CA GLU A 30 -5.84 -7.68 7.32
C GLU A 30 -5.09 -7.23 6.06
N TYR A 31 -4.65 -8.20 5.26
CA TYR A 31 -3.88 -7.95 4.05
C TYR A 31 -4.77 -7.63 2.85
N ASN A 32 -4.87 -6.34 2.53
CA ASN A 32 -5.45 -5.90 1.26
C ASN A 32 -4.41 -5.93 0.11
N ILE A 33 -4.89 -6.00 -1.14
CA ILE A 33 -4.00 -6.05 -2.32
C ILE A 33 -3.01 -4.86 -2.38
N PRO A 34 -3.42 -3.61 -2.10
CA PRO A 34 -2.50 -2.47 -1.99
C PRO A 34 -1.36 -2.68 -1.00
N LEU A 35 -1.66 -3.09 0.23
CA LEU A 35 -0.69 -3.32 1.30
C LEU A 35 0.29 -4.43 0.94
N VAL A 36 -0.21 -5.58 0.45
CA VAL A 36 0.67 -6.68 0.05
C VAL A 36 1.60 -6.25 -1.08
N LYS A 37 1.10 -5.49 -2.06
CA LYS A 37 1.95 -4.95 -3.13
C LYS A 37 2.97 -3.95 -2.60
N HIS A 38 2.59 -3.11 -1.63
CA HIS A 38 3.49 -2.16 -1.00
C HIS A 38 4.65 -2.89 -0.32
N ILE A 39 4.36 -3.82 0.59
CA ILE A 39 5.38 -4.60 1.30
C ILE A 39 6.27 -5.34 0.30
N LEU A 40 5.68 -6.01 -0.68
CA LEU A 40 6.46 -6.69 -1.72
C LEU A 40 7.35 -5.74 -2.54
N SER A 41 6.93 -4.50 -2.77
CA SER A 41 7.73 -3.51 -3.52
C SER A 41 8.98 -3.05 -2.77
N ILE A 42 8.96 -3.15 -1.44
CA ILE A 42 10.12 -2.85 -0.60
C ILE A 42 11.22 -3.88 -0.90
N PHE A 43 10.86 -5.17 -0.93
CA PHE A 43 11.80 -6.28 -1.08
C PHE A 43 12.12 -6.63 -2.55
N TYR A 44 11.19 -6.38 -3.48
CA TYR A 44 11.39 -6.62 -4.91
C TYR A 44 11.51 -5.31 -5.68
N GLN A 45 12.52 -5.18 -6.56
CA GLN A 45 12.59 -4.07 -7.51
C GLN A 45 11.29 -3.98 -8.33
N GLN A 46 10.82 -2.75 -8.57
CA GLN A 46 9.48 -2.32 -9.06
C GLN A 46 8.97 -3.02 -10.35
N SER A 47 9.78 -3.84 -11.03
CA SER A 47 9.49 -4.45 -12.33
C SER A 47 8.63 -5.72 -12.31
N THR A 48 8.34 -6.32 -11.15
CA THR A 48 7.77 -7.69 -11.09
C THR A 48 6.23 -7.77 -11.03
N PHE A 49 5.50 -6.65 -10.92
CA PHE A 49 4.04 -6.63 -10.69
C PHE A 49 3.20 -6.12 -11.88
N LYS A 50 3.74 -6.11 -13.11
CA LYS A 50 3.10 -5.57 -14.32
C LYS A 50 1.76 -6.23 -14.73
N LYS A 51 1.42 -7.40 -14.19
CA LYS A 51 0.15 -8.12 -14.47
C LYS A 51 -0.78 -8.10 -13.26
N ARG A 52 -2.10 -8.08 -13.48
CA ARG A 52 -3.08 -8.33 -12.41
C ARG A 52 -2.76 -9.68 -11.77
N LYS A 53 -2.27 -9.68 -10.52
CA LYS A 53 -2.05 -10.88 -9.72
C LYS A 53 -3.20 -11.02 -8.72
N SER A 54 -3.67 -12.24 -8.51
CA SER A 54 -4.64 -12.55 -7.46
C SER A 54 -4.04 -12.27 -6.08
N GLN A 55 -4.89 -11.92 -5.11
CA GLN A 55 -4.49 -11.71 -3.72
C GLN A 55 -3.74 -12.93 -3.17
N THR A 56 -4.24 -14.14 -3.44
CA THR A 56 -3.58 -15.41 -3.04
C THR A 56 -2.16 -15.51 -3.58
N SER A 57 -1.93 -15.16 -4.85
CA SER A 57 -0.58 -15.19 -5.44
C SER A 57 0.36 -14.16 -4.80
N LEU A 58 -0.17 -12.99 -4.41
CA LEU A 58 0.59 -11.98 -3.71
C LEU A 58 0.92 -12.41 -2.28
N LEU A 59 -0.01 -13.06 -1.58
CA LEU A 59 0.21 -13.59 -0.23
C LEU A 59 1.24 -14.72 -0.21
N HIS A 60 1.25 -15.62 -1.20
CA HIS A 60 2.33 -16.62 -1.31
C HIS A 60 3.71 -15.99 -1.48
N LYS A 61 3.80 -14.91 -2.28
CA LYS A 61 5.06 -14.17 -2.43
C LYS A 61 5.46 -13.48 -1.14
N LEU A 62 4.48 -12.98 -0.38
CA LEU A 62 4.73 -12.32 0.89
C LEU A 62 5.23 -13.32 1.95
N ALA A 63 4.61 -14.50 2.02
CA ALA A 63 5.05 -15.60 2.88
C ALA A 63 6.47 -16.07 2.51
N GLN A 64 6.80 -16.11 1.22
CA GLN A 64 8.16 -16.42 0.77
C GLN A 64 9.16 -15.36 1.23
N VAL A 65 8.80 -14.08 1.14
CA VAL A 65 9.63 -12.98 1.64
C VAL A 65 9.88 -13.13 3.12
N GLU A 66 8.85 -13.37 3.93
CA GLU A 66 8.98 -13.62 5.37
C GLU A 66 9.99 -14.73 5.65
N GLN A 67 9.85 -15.90 5.02
CA GLN A 67 10.79 -17.02 5.20
C GLN A 67 12.24 -16.70 4.81
N THR A 68 12.47 -15.79 3.86
CA THR A 68 13.83 -15.40 3.43
C THR A 68 14.43 -14.28 4.26
N LEU A 69 13.63 -13.59 5.08
CA LEU A 69 14.11 -12.48 5.90
C LEU A 69 14.77 -12.96 7.20
N PRO A 70 15.83 -12.28 7.66
CA PRO A 70 16.39 -12.53 8.97
C PRO A 70 15.39 -12.13 10.07
N LYS A 71 15.42 -12.85 11.20
CA LYS A 71 14.44 -12.72 12.29
C LYS A 71 14.24 -11.28 12.79
N HIS A 72 15.30 -10.49 12.89
CA HIS A 72 15.23 -9.09 13.32
C HIS A 72 14.46 -8.20 12.31
N GLN A 73 14.56 -8.46 11.00
CA GLN A 73 13.79 -7.72 9.99
C GLN A 73 12.33 -8.16 9.96
N GLN A 74 12.06 -9.44 10.18
CA GLN A 74 10.68 -9.92 10.33
C GLN A 74 9.98 -9.21 11.50
N GLU A 75 10.64 -9.15 12.66
CA GLU A 75 10.12 -8.50 13.86
C GLU A 75 9.92 -6.99 13.65
N ALA A 76 10.84 -6.32 12.95
CA ALA A 76 10.68 -4.92 12.57
C ALA A 76 9.44 -4.70 11.67
N VAL A 77 9.24 -5.56 10.65
CA VAL A 77 8.05 -5.47 9.78
C VAL A 77 6.76 -5.72 10.57
N THR A 78 6.75 -6.69 11.47
CA THR A 78 5.62 -6.98 12.37
C THR A 78 5.30 -5.76 13.24
N GLN A 79 6.28 -5.16 13.90
CA GLN A 79 6.08 -3.96 14.72
C GLN A 79 5.53 -2.80 13.87
N LEU A 80 6.09 -2.57 12.69
CA LEU A 80 5.62 -1.48 11.81
C LEU A 80 4.17 -1.69 11.37
N LEU A 81 3.78 -2.93 11.07
CA LEU A 81 2.39 -3.28 10.72
C LEU A 81 1.43 -3.13 11.90
N HIS A 82 1.82 -3.55 13.11
CA HIS A 82 0.98 -3.45 14.30
C HIS A 82 0.73 -2.01 14.76
N HIS A 83 1.68 -1.11 14.53
CA HIS A 83 1.60 0.29 14.96
C HIS A 83 1.15 1.25 13.84
N ASP A 84 0.64 0.74 12.71
CA ASP A 84 0.29 1.53 11.53
C ASP A 84 1.41 2.50 11.09
N MET A 85 2.66 2.08 11.29
CA MET A 85 3.84 2.86 10.97
C MET A 85 4.27 2.63 9.52
N PRO A 86 4.92 3.62 8.88
CA PRO A 86 5.33 3.50 7.49
C PRO A 86 6.35 2.38 7.30
N ILE A 87 5.94 1.36 6.54
CA ILE A 87 6.82 0.26 6.16
C ILE A 87 7.74 0.79 5.05
N THR A 88 9.00 1.04 5.42
CA THR A 88 10.03 1.62 4.55
C THR A 88 11.30 0.81 4.67
N ARG A 89 12.18 0.87 3.65
CA ARG A 89 13.46 0.14 3.70
C ARG A 89 14.29 0.58 4.88
N ALA A 90 14.39 1.90 5.08
CA ALA A 90 15.12 2.48 6.19
C ALA A 90 14.58 2.03 7.56
N ALA A 91 13.25 1.91 7.72
CA ALA A 91 12.67 1.44 8.98
C ALA A 91 12.93 -0.05 9.24
N ILE A 92 12.95 -0.88 8.19
CA ILE A 92 13.28 -2.31 8.33
C ILE A 92 14.77 -2.50 8.62
N GLU A 93 15.65 -1.72 7.97
CA GLU A 93 17.09 -1.73 8.22
C GLU A 93 17.46 -1.21 9.61
N ALA A 94 16.69 -0.27 10.16
CA ALA A 94 16.87 0.23 11.53
C ALA A 94 16.59 -0.85 12.60
N GLY A 95 15.92 -1.94 12.23
CA GLY A 95 15.58 -3.04 13.13
C GLY A 95 14.40 -2.73 14.06
N PRO A 96 14.02 -3.71 14.90
CA PRO A 96 12.90 -3.56 15.82
C PRO A 96 13.20 -2.43 16.82
N GLN A 97 12.22 -1.56 17.02
CA GLN A 97 12.36 -0.42 17.91
C GLN A 97 12.17 -0.87 19.36
N LYS A 98 12.91 -0.25 20.29
CA LYS A 98 12.67 -0.47 21.72
C LYS A 98 11.33 0.16 22.10
N GLU A 99 10.50 -0.64 22.75
CA GLU A 99 9.25 -0.19 23.36
C GLU A 99 9.56 0.40 24.74
N ASP A 100 8.97 1.54 25.07
CA ASP A 100 8.96 2.08 26.43
C ASP A 100 8.11 1.18 27.36
N ALA A 101 8.19 1.38 28.67
CA ALA A 101 7.45 0.60 29.68
C ALA A 101 5.92 0.53 29.44
N ASP A 102 5.37 1.44 28.65
CA ASP A 102 3.97 1.51 28.24
C ASP A 102 3.66 0.83 26.89
N GLY A 103 4.60 0.11 26.28
CA GLY A 103 4.43 -0.56 24.98
C GLY A 103 4.41 0.39 23.77
N LYS A 104 4.96 1.61 23.94
CA LYS A 104 5.01 2.64 22.89
C LYS A 104 6.41 2.71 22.29
N LEU A 105 6.53 2.66 20.96
CA LEU A 105 7.83 2.79 20.30
C LEU A 105 8.42 4.19 20.56
N VAL A 106 9.67 4.23 21.05
CA VAL A 106 10.42 5.47 21.24
C VAL A 106 10.57 6.13 19.87
N ARG A 107 9.84 7.23 19.64
CA ARG A 107 9.91 8.00 18.39
C ARG A 107 11.34 8.50 18.18
N ILE A 108 12.12 7.79 17.35
CA ILE A 108 13.37 8.33 16.78
C ILE A 108 12.98 9.44 15.79
N SER A 109 12.73 10.60 16.37
CA SER A 109 12.41 11.83 15.69
C SER A 109 13.69 12.65 15.63
N LYS A 110 14.37 12.65 14.47
CA LYS A 110 14.93 13.84 13.80
C LYS A 110 15.95 13.45 12.73
N GLY A 111 15.56 13.65 11.47
CA GLY A 111 16.48 13.44 10.36
C GLY A 111 16.06 13.97 8.99
N LYS A 112 15.18 14.99 8.89
CA LYS A 112 14.84 15.83 7.70
C LYS A 112 14.48 15.14 6.36
N LYS A 113 14.56 13.82 6.26
CA LYS A 113 14.30 13.02 5.06
C LYS A 113 13.33 11.91 5.42
N LEU A 114 12.28 11.77 4.62
CA LEU A 114 11.24 10.76 4.74
C LEU A 114 11.25 9.91 3.47
N GLU A 115 11.00 8.61 3.58
CA GLU A 115 10.83 7.74 2.43
C GLU A 115 9.37 7.79 1.97
N CYS A 116 9.15 7.94 0.66
CA CYS A 116 7.81 7.90 0.08
C CYS A 116 7.35 6.44 -0.09
N GLU A 117 6.19 6.08 0.43
CA GLU A 117 5.66 4.71 0.30
C GLU A 117 5.44 4.27 -1.16
N ILE A 118 5.02 5.19 -2.04
CA ILE A 118 4.72 4.84 -3.43
C ILE A 118 5.97 4.69 -4.29
N CYS A 119 6.93 5.62 -4.18
CA CYS A 119 8.12 5.62 -5.04
C CYS A 119 9.40 5.13 -4.36
N LEU A 120 9.34 4.85 -3.06
CA LEU A 120 10.45 4.39 -2.21
C LEU A 120 11.67 5.32 -2.26
N LYS A 121 11.45 6.61 -2.57
CA LYS A 121 12.50 7.61 -2.60
C LYS A 121 12.57 8.32 -1.25
N VAL A 122 13.78 8.41 -0.72
CA VAL A 122 14.12 9.25 0.43
C VAL A 122 14.15 10.71 -0.03
N LEU A 123 13.22 11.52 0.45
CA LEU A 123 12.98 12.90 0.04
C LEU A 123 12.93 13.82 1.27
N PRO A 124 13.26 15.11 1.14
CA PRO A 124 13.16 16.04 2.26
C PRO A 124 11.69 16.18 2.73
N SER A 125 11.46 16.44 4.02
CA SER A 125 10.10 16.57 4.59
C SER A 125 9.21 17.58 3.84
N LYS A 126 9.80 18.61 3.21
CA LYS A 126 9.08 19.60 2.38
C LYS A 126 8.40 19.00 1.13
N ALA A 127 8.90 17.85 0.66
CA ALA A 127 8.34 17.12 -0.49
C ALA A 127 7.07 16.34 -0.12
N PHE A 128 6.72 16.26 1.16
CA PHE A 128 5.52 15.61 1.68
C PHE A 128 4.47 16.68 2.01
N PRO A 129 3.17 16.37 1.86
CA PRO A 129 2.12 17.26 2.31
C PRO A 129 2.21 17.41 3.85
N GLN A 130 2.14 18.64 4.35
CA GLN A 130 2.15 18.92 5.79
C GLN A 130 0.84 18.52 6.47
N SER A 131 -0.23 18.45 5.68
CA SER A 131 -1.52 17.98 6.11
C SER A 131 -2.28 17.46 4.89
N VAL A 132 -2.69 16.19 4.94
CA VAL A 132 -3.96 15.77 4.30
C VAL A 132 -5.10 15.92 5.32
N ALA A 133 -4.86 16.70 6.38
CA ALA A 133 -5.72 16.91 7.56
C ALA A 133 -7.05 17.62 7.30
N ALA A 134 -7.53 17.64 6.05
CA ALA A 134 -8.93 17.91 5.75
C ALA A 134 -9.61 16.63 5.23
N ASN A 135 -9.22 15.47 5.75
CA ASN A 135 -9.91 14.21 5.55
C ASN A 135 -10.07 13.54 6.91
N LYS A 136 -11.11 12.71 7.03
CA LYS A 136 -11.35 11.73 8.12
C LYS A 136 -10.26 10.64 8.23
N CYS A 137 -9.05 10.92 7.75
CA CYS A 137 -7.92 10.00 7.72
C CYS A 137 -7.04 10.24 8.94
N ASP A 138 -6.99 9.26 9.84
CA ASP A 138 -6.16 9.33 11.06
C ASP A 138 -4.69 8.96 10.83
N HIS A 139 -4.25 8.85 9.58
CA HIS A 139 -2.90 8.40 9.23
C HIS A 139 -1.98 9.57 8.84
N THR A 140 -0.73 9.51 9.29
CA THR A 140 0.33 10.43 8.87
C THR A 140 0.71 10.21 7.40
N THR A 141 0.93 11.29 6.65
CA THR A 141 1.14 11.20 5.19
C THR A 141 2.59 10.93 4.83
N HIS A 142 2.91 9.67 4.55
CA HIS A 142 4.23 9.23 4.06
C HIS A 142 4.28 9.09 2.54
N ILE A 143 3.39 9.79 1.82
CA ILE A 143 3.38 9.84 0.36
C ILE A 143 3.85 11.23 -0.09
N CYS A 144 4.87 11.29 -0.95
CA CYS A 144 5.34 12.57 -1.47
C CYS A 144 4.29 13.22 -2.41
N LYS A 145 4.30 14.56 -2.48
CA LYS A 145 3.33 15.37 -3.25
C LYS A 145 3.19 14.89 -4.71
N ARG A 146 4.29 14.48 -5.34
CA ARG A 146 4.28 13.98 -6.73
C ARG A 146 3.49 12.69 -6.88
N CYS A 147 3.73 11.72 -6.00
CA CYS A 147 3.04 10.43 -6.03
C CYS A 147 1.57 10.60 -5.62
N LEU A 148 1.29 11.48 -4.66
CA LEU A 148 -0.07 11.81 -4.26
C LEU A 148 -0.88 12.39 -5.44
N ARG A 149 -0.33 13.38 -6.16
CA ARG A 149 -0.97 13.93 -7.37
C ARG A 149 -1.24 12.85 -8.41
N GLN A 150 -0.25 12.04 -8.74
CA GLN A 150 -0.41 10.98 -9.75
C GLN A 150 -1.47 9.95 -9.36
N ALA A 151 -1.54 9.57 -8.08
CA ALA A 151 -2.53 8.62 -7.59
C ALA A 151 -3.95 9.22 -7.67
N ILE A 152 -4.13 10.47 -7.23
CA ILE A 152 -5.41 11.17 -7.31
C ILE A 152 -5.85 11.38 -8.76
N THR A 153 -4.95 11.87 -9.63
CA THR A 153 -5.22 12.05 -11.07
C THR A 153 -5.73 10.76 -11.70
N LYS A 154 -5.01 9.65 -11.49
CA LYS A 154 -5.45 8.36 -12.01
C LYS A 154 -6.80 7.97 -11.42
N SER A 155 -7.01 8.16 -10.13
CA SER A 155 -8.28 7.81 -9.49
C SER A 155 -9.46 8.57 -10.07
N VAL A 156 -9.31 9.85 -10.38
CA VAL A 156 -10.35 10.69 -11.01
C VAL A 156 -10.67 10.26 -12.45
N GLU A 157 -9.72 9.65 -13.16
CA GLU A 157 -9.94 9.16 -14.52
C GLU A 157 -10.81 7.88 -14.56
N ILE A 158 -10.84 7.10 -13.48
CA ILE A 158 -11.49 5.78 -13.41
C ILE A 158 -12.69 5.72 -12.45
N ASN A 159 -12.81 6.66 -11.52
CA ASN A 159 -13.86 6.68 -10.51
C ASN A 159 -14.74 7.93 -10.65
N PRO A 160 -16.02 7.87 -10.25
CA PRO A 160 -16.86 9.06 -10.18
C PRO A 160 -16.34 10.05 -9.13
N TRP A 161 -16.74 11.32 -9.27
CA TRP A 161 -16.17 12.45 -8.52
C TRP A 161 -16.31 12.31 -6.99
N ASP A 162 -17.35 11.61 -6.53
CA ASP A 162 -17.71 11.40 -5.12
C ASP A 162 -17.05 10.15 -4.50
N LYS A 163 -16.34 9.32 -5.30
CA LYS A 163 -15.77 8.03 -4.85
C LYS A 163 -14.28 7.93 -5.13
N ILE A 164 -13.52 8.95 -4.72
CA ILE A 164 -12.06 8.94 -4.85
C ILE A 164 -11.43 8.34 -3.59
N PRO A 165 -10.88 7.11 -3.62
CA PRO A 165 -10.25 6.51 -2.44
C PRO A 165 -8.94 7.22 -2.05
N CYS A 166 -8.63 7.18 -0.76
CA CYS A 166 -7.31 7.56 -0.26
C CYS A 166 -6.23 6.64 -0.87
N PRO A 167 -5.12 7.20 -1.39
CA PRO A 167 -4.06 6.40 -2.00
C PRO A 167 -3.13 5.71 -0.98
N PHE A 168 -3.36 5.91 0.31
CA PHE A 168 -2.59 5.28 1.38
C PHE A 168 -3.02 3.81 1.54
N SER A 169 -2.07 2.87 1.55
CA SER A 169 -2.39 1.44 1.41
C SER A 169 -3.19 0.84 2.56
N THR A 170 -3.07 1.40 3.76
CA THR A 170 -3.83 0.97 4.94
C THR A 170 -5.11 1.78 5.15
N CYS A 171 -5.32 2.85 4.37
CA CYS A 171 -6.50 3.70 4.51
C CYS A 171 -7.64 3.23 3.61
N ARG A 172 -8.85 3.19 4.18
CA ARG A 172 -10.09 2.87 3.44
C ARG A 172 -11.02 4.07 3.24
N ASN A 173 -10.61 5.25 3.70
CA ASN A 173 -11.41 6.45 3.60
C ASN A 173 -11.43 7.00 2.18
N MET A 174 -12.48 7.73 1.86
CA MET A 174 -12.61 8.50 0.63
C MET A 174 -12.04 9.92 0.84
N LEU A 175 -11.43 10.47 -0.20
CA LEU A 175 -10.95 11.84 -0.22
C LEU A 175 -12.11 12.79 -0.46
N GLU A 176 -12.13 13.90 0.27
CA GLU A 176 -13.11 14.97 0.05
C GLU A 176 -12.85 15.71 -1.27
N PRO A 177 -13.91 16.22 -1.94
CA PRO A 177 -13.76 16.92 -3.21
C PRO A 177 -12.83 18.13 -3.17
N GLU A 178 -12.83 18.87 -2.06
CA GLU A 178 -11.96 20.02 -1.86
C GLU A 178 -10.48 19.63 -1.86
N ILE A 179 -10.16 18.46 -1.30
CA ILE A 179 -8.80 17.93 -1.30
C ILE A 179 -8.42 17.47 -2.70
N VAL A 180 -9.29 16.71 -3.37
CA VAL A 180 -9.03 16.25 -4.74
C VAL A 180 -8.77 17.43 -5.67
N GLY A 181 -9.57 18.50 -5.55
CA GLY A 181 -9.40 19.75 -6.29
C GLY A 181 -8.01 20.39 -6.17
N LYS A 182 -7.36 20.29 -5.00
CA LYS A 182 -5.99 20.84 -4.78
C LYS A 182 -4.89 20.07 -5.52
N TYR A 183 -5.16 18.84 -5.96
CA TYR A 183 -4.14 17.95 -6.53
C TYR A 183 -4.33 17.63 -8.01
N ILE A 184 -5.51 17.90 -8.58
CA ILE A 184 -5.79 17.70 -10.01
C ILE A 184 -5.47 18.95 -10.83
N GLN A 185 -5.19 18.76 -12.12
CA GLN A 185 -4.98 19.85 -13.08
C GLN A 185 -6.31 20.39 -13.60
N ASP A 186 -6.36 21.65 -14.03
CA ASP A 186 -7.57 22.35 -14.49
C ASP A 186 -8.39 21.59 -15.54
N LYS A 187 -7.71 20.85 -16.42
CA LYS A 187 -8.35 20.03 -17.46
C LYS A 187 -9.22 18.90 -16.88
N LEU A 188 -8.80 18.30 -15.76
CA LEU A 188 -9.54 17.25 -15.07
C LEU A 188 -10.54 17.82 -14.07
N LEU A 189 -10.29 19.04 -13.58
CA LEU A 189 -11.21 19.75 -12.70
C LEU A 189 -12.59 19.93 -13.35
N LYS A 190 -12.65 20.15 -14.67
CA LYS A 190 -13.92 20.22 -15.42
C LYS A 190 -14.74 18.91 -15.38
N LYS A 191 -14.08 17.75 -15.37
CA LYS A 191 -14.72 16.43 -15.27
C LYS A 191 -15.07 16.07 -13.82
N TYR A 192 -14.37 16.67 -12.87
CA TYR A 192 -14.49 16.40 -11.44
C TYR A 192 -15.57 17.25 -10.74
N LYS A 193 -16.16 18.24 -11.40
CA LYS A 193 -17.15 19.11 -10.76
C LYS A 193 -18.41 18.31 -10.36
N PRO A 194 -18.88 18.42 -9.11
CA PRO A 194 -20.18 17.91 -8.74
C PRO A 194 -21.26 18.58 -9.63
N PRO A 195 -22.37 17.88 -9.92
CA PRO A 195 -23.51 18.53 -10.58
C PRO A 195 -23.91 19.76 -9.75
N GLN A 196 -23.94 20.92 -10.40
CA GLN A 196 -24.41 22.13 -9.75
C GLN A 196 -25.87 21.89 -9.34
N CYS A 197 -26.18 22.04 -8.05
CA CYS A 197 -27.58 22.08 -7.62
C CYS A 197 -28.28 23.18 -8.44
N PRO A 198 -29.45 22.90 -9.06
CA PRO A 198 -30.23 23.95 -9.68
C PRO A 198 -30.50 25.03 -8.65
N GLN A 199 -30.16 26.28 -8.98
CA GLN A 199 -30.50 27.42 -8.15
C GLN A 199 -32.03 27.42 -7.96
N PRO A 200 -32.54 27.67 -6.74
CA PRO A 200 -33.97 27.87 -6.56
C PRO A 200 -34.39 29.02 -7.46
N TYR A 201 -35.41 28.79 -8.28
CA TYR A 201 -36.06 29.81 -9.07
C TYR A 201 -36.61 30.85 -8.08
N GLU A 202 -36.07 32.06 -8.12
CA GLU A 202 -36.70 33.19 -7.45
C GLU A 202 -38.05 33.42 -8.14
N SER A 203 -39.13 33.29 -7.37
CA SER A 203 -40.51 33.49 -7.81
C SER A 203 -40.93 34.94 -7.66
#